data_AF-A0A158KLI4-F1
#
_entry.id   AF-A0A158KLI4-F1
#
_cell.length_a   1.000
_cell.length_b   1.000
_cell.length_c   1.000
_cell.angle_alpha   90.00
_cell.angle_beta   90.00
_cell.angle_gamma   90.00
#
_symmetry.space_group_name_H-M   'P 1'
#
loop_
_entity.id
_entity.type
_entity.pdbx_description
1 polymer ?
#
loop_
_entity_poly.entity_id
_entity_poly.type
_entity_poly.pdbx_seq_one_letter_code
_entity_poly.pdbx_strand_id
1 'polypeptide(L)'
;MITYYGLGGGKRLCDIVFAGSHDAGITGGDANVQTQDLDIFKQAQAGVRLFDLRIAATKSSTLSASPVLLKAFHADPKLMHQKDKKDKIVFDLGGRKANVTTTKLPLDGAFGMRLVDMLKQAKEFVKYGSEFLLLKFDKCTNWTIIAEICVRELGSALFTGTGSLNEKTLDQLKNRVVVLFTPKGIHEVAGQGYLSSTGIWGCERLADGTGYSSVYDGLQYVGKGGTNALNGDSDMGKIASNIEKQSELMQIGALNSDPRGMGMMYWTTTGLKRSIRERNSTMWGPDNRPTALTELWMAGFGEAITSRLPTYVSSTDYTNGVTLKVFMPNIVMIDFADIHKGRFIFELNMKASTELTQTARKIEQVRTLAQGQGGGRRQQRPRLY
;
A
#
# COMPACT_ATOMS: atom_id res chain seq x y z
N MET A 1 7.41 17.34 9.56
CA MET A 1 7.36 15.88 9.36
C MET A 1 6.07 15.36 9.98
N ILE A 2 5.42 14.37 9.35
CA ILE A 2 4.25 13.69 9.93
C ILE A 2 4.72 12.51 10.79
N THR A 3 4.15 12.35 11.98
CA THR A 3 4.50 11.31 12.95
C THR A 3 3.27 10.48 13.32
N TYR A 4 3.27 9.20 12.96
CA TYR A 4 2.16 8.29 13.31
C TYR A 4 2.22 7.83 14.75
N TYR A 5 3.39 7.85 15.39
CA TYR A 5 3.50 7.51 16.81
C TYR A 5 2.64 8.44 17.70
N GLY A 6 2.38 9.67 17.24
CA GLY A 6 1.46 10.61 17.88
C GLY A 6 0.00 10.15 17.97
N LEU A 7 -0.40 9.10 17.23
CA LEU A 7 -1.72 8.46 17.37
C LEU A 7 -1.83 7.58 18.63
N GLY A 8 -0.70 7.29 19.29
CA GLY A 8 -0.58 6.48 20.50
C GLY A 8 0.17 5.17 20.26
N GLY A 9 1.18 4.89 21.11
CA GLY A 9 2.06 3.72 20.98
C GLY A 9 1.32 2.37 20.97
N GLY A 10 0.20 2.25 21.67
CA GLY A 10 -0.63 1.05 21.70
C GLY A 10 -1.51 0.80 20.47
N LYS A 11 -1.54 1.72 19.49
CA LYS A 11 -2.29 1.51 18.24
C LYS A 11 -1.62 0.43 17.39
N ARG A 12 -2.41 -0.46 16.77
CA ARG A 12 -1.91 -1.49 15.86
C ARG A 12 -1.91 -0.99 14.42
N LEU A 13 -1.15 -1.63 13.54
CA LEU A 13 -1.15 -1.29 12.11
C LEU A 13 -2.56 -1.34 11.49
N CYS A 14 -3.35 -2.36 11.84
CA CYS A 14 -4.74 -2.49 11.38
C CYS A 14 -5.71 -1.45 11.97
N ASP A 15 -5.31 -0.68 12.99
CA ASP A 15 -6.15 0.36 13.60
C ASP A 15 -5.92 1.74 12.97
N ILE A 16 -4.90 1.90 12.14
CA ILE A 16 -4.51 3.18 11.56
C ILE A 16 -4.58 3.18 10.03
N VAL A 17 -4.67 4.40 9.48
CA VAL A 17 -4.54 4.70 8.06
C VAL A 17 -3.22 5.39 7.85
N PHE A 18 -2.43 4.98 6.86
CA PHE A 18 -1.19 5.65 6.51
C PHE A 18 -0.93 5.63 5.01
N ALA A 19 -0.07 6.56 4.57
CA ALA A 19 0.31 6.64 3.17
C ALA A 19 1.30 5.52 2.81
N GLY A 20 1.09 4.89 1.66
CA GLY A 20 2.06 4.07 0.97
C GLY A 20 2.54 4.76 -0.30
N SER A 21 3.74 4.45 -0.76
CA SER A 21 4.33 5.00 -1.98
C SER A 21 4.46 3.92 -3.03
N HIS A 22 3.89 4.17 -4.20
CA HIS A 22 3.90 3.25 -5.33
C HIS A 22 5.21 3.38 -6.14
N ASP A 23 5.82 2.24 -6.46
CA ASP A 23 7.12 2.11 -7.13
C ASP A 23 8.14 3.16 -6.61
N ALA A 24 8.31 3.18 -5.29
CA ALA A 24 8.80 4.35 -4.55
C ALA A 24 10.24 4.77 -4.89
N GLY A 25 11.03 3.88 -5.48
CA GLY A 25 12.42 4.16 -5.87
C GLY A 25 12.57 4.82 -7.24
N ILE A 26 11.47 5.13 -7.95
CA ILE A 26 11.49 5.67 -9.32
C ILE A 26 11.35 7.19 -9.28
N THR A 27 12.46 7.84 -8.91
CA THR A 27 12.53 9.28 -8.65
C THR A 27 12.89 10.12 -9.88
N GLY A 28 12.93 9.51 -11.06
CA GLY A 28 13.28 10.15 -12.32
C GLY A 28 12.99 9.22 -13.51
N GLY A 29 13.29 9.68 -14.72
CA GLY A 29 12.93 9.04 -15.98
C GLY A 29 11.84 9.82 -16.72
N ASP A 30 11.32 9.23 -17.80
CA ASP A 30 10.30 9.86 -18.62
C ASP A 30 8.97 10.01 -17.87
N ALA A 31 8.11 10.93 -18.34
CA ALA A 31 6.87 11.31 -17.67
C ALA A 31 5.88 10.14 -17.47
N ASN A 32 5.94 9.11 -18.33
CA ASN A 32 5.15 7.89 -18.26
C ASN A 32 5.73 6.81 -17.32
N VAL A 33 6.90 7.06 -16.72
CA VAL A 33 7.64 6.09 -15.89
C VAL A 33 7.90 6.61 -14.47
N GLN A 34 8.22 7.91 -14.33
CA GLN A 34 8.48 8.51 -13.03
C GLN A 34 7.24 8.43 -12.13
N THR A 35 7.40 7.93 -10.91
CA THR A 35 6.31 7.85 -9.91
C THR A 35 6.54 8.73 -8.70
N GLN A 36 7.78 9.16 -8.43
CA GLN A 36 8.12 9.98 -7.27
C GLN A 36 9.09 11.12 -7.63
N ASP A 37 9.12 12.19 -6.82
CA ASP A 37 10.14 13.25 -6.89
C ASP A 37 11.09 13.24 -5.70
N LEU A 38 10.66 12.60 -4.63
CA LEU A 38 11.35 12.57 -3.36
C LEU A 38 12.07 11.24 -3.20
N ASP A 39 13.20 11.26 -2.53
CA ASP A 39 13.86 10.05 -2.08
C ASP A 39 13.08 9.39 -0.92
N ILE A 40 13.48 8.19 -0.49
CA ILE A 40 12.77 7.42 0.54
C ILE A 40 12.66 8.20 1.85
N PHE A 41 13.73 8.91 2.24
CA PHE A 41 13.74 9.70 3.47
C PHE A 41 12.71 10.83 3.42
N LYS A 42 12.68 11.60 2.32
CA LYS A 42 11.77 12.73 2.16
C LYS A 42 10.32 12.28 1.97
N GLN A 43 10.08 11.17 1.27
CA GLN A 43 8.76 10.53 1.22
C GLN A 43 8.28 10.13 2.62
N ALA A 44 9.16 9.55 3.44
CA ALA A 44 8.83 9.20 4.83
C ALA A 44 8.53 10.43 5.68
N GLN A 45 9.28 11.53 5.51
CA GLN A 45 9.00 12.81 6.16
C GLN A 45 7.63 13.39 5.77
N ALA A 46 7.23 13.17 4.52
CA ALA A 46 5.94 13.52 3.96
C ALA A 46 4.79 12.63 4.47
N GLY A 47 5.07 11.56 5.24
CA GLY A 47 4.06 10.72 5.88
C GLY A 47 3.89 9.32 5.26
N VAL A 48 4.75 8.93 4.33
CA VAL A 48 4.77 7.56 3.78
C VAL A 48 5.33 6.59 4.81
N ARG A 49 4.66 5.45 5.01
CA ARG A 49 5.11 4.37 5.90
C ARG A 49 5.26 3.03 5.20
N LEU A 50 4.66 2.84 4.02
CA LEU A 50 4.91 1.67 3.17
C LEU A 50 5.52 2.09 1.84
N PHE A 51 6.58 1.40 1.41
CA PHE A 51 7.25 1.65 0.13
C PHE A 51 7.13 0.40 -0.72
N ASP A 52 6.45 0.48 -1.85
CA ASP A 52 6.40 -0.60 -2.85
C ASP A 52 7.64 -0.51 -3.74
N LEU A 53 8.47 -1.54 -3.70
CA LEU A 53 9.79 -1.59 -4.30
C LEU A 53 9.88 -2.75 -5.27
N ARG A 54 10.32 -2.47 -6.50
CA ARG A 54 10.70 -3.49 -7.47
C ARG A 54 12.18 -3.38 -7.75
N ILE A 55 12.93 -4.43 -7.43
CA ILE A 55 14.39 -4.42 -7.53
C ILE A 55 14.84 -5.41 -8.59
N ALA A 56 15.74 -4.95 -9.46
CA ALA A 56 16.40 -5.78 -10.46
C ALA A 56 17.88 -5.44 -10.54
N ALA A 57 18.68 -6.41 -10.95
CA ALA A 57 20.11 -6.22 -11.16
C ALA A 57 20.40 -5.69 -12.56
N THR A 58 21.22 -4.64 -12.67
CA THR A 58 21.67 -4.07 -13.94
C THR A 58 23.16 -3.75 -13.90
N LYS A 59 23.80 -3.64 -15.07
CA LYS A 59 25.20 -3.23 -15.12
C LYS A 59 25.32 -1.74 -14.82
N SER A 60 26.33 -1.37 -14.05
CA SER A 60 26.72 0.03 -13.93
C SER A 60 27.25 0.53 -15.28
N SER A 61 26.69 1.62 -15.78
CA SER A 61 27.18 2.33 -16.97
C SER A 61 28.24 3.37 -16.65
N THR A 62 28.44 3.71 -15.37
CA THR A 62 29.30 4.82 -14.94
C THR A 62 30.60 4.37 -14.27
N LEU A 63 30.69 3.11 -13.84
CA LEU A 63 31.87 2.56 -13.19
C LEU A 63 32.73 1.80 -14.20
N SER A 64 34.04 2.02 -14.17
CA SER A 64 35.02 1.47 -15.12
C SER A 64 35.01 -0.06 -15.24
N ALA A 65 34.69 -0.78 -14.15
CA ALA A 65 34.57 -2.23 -14.13
C ALA A 65 33.16 -2.75 -14.51
N SER A 66 32.21 -1.85 -14.75
CA SER A 66 30.78 -2.16 -14.99
C SER A 66 30.21 -3.23 -14.04
N PRO A 67 30.41 -3.12 -12.70
CA PRO A 67 29.87 -4.07 -11.76
C PRO A 67 28.34 -4.07 -11.80
N VAL A 68 27.74 -5.11 -11.25
CA VAL A 68 26.29 -5.24 -11.17
C VAL A 68 25.78 -4.45 -9.96
N LEU A 69 24.69 -3.70 -10.18
CA LEU A 69 23.97 -2.91 -9.18
C LEU A 69 22.53 -3.42 -9.10
N LEU A 70 21.98 -3.48 -7.89
CA LEU A 70 20.57 -3.71 -7.62
C LEU A 70 19.87 -2.35 -7.51
N LYS A 71 18.96 -2.09 -8.45
CA LYS A 71 18.25 -0.81 -8.58
C LYS A 71 16.74 -1.03 -8.59
N ALA A 72 16.02 -0.03 -8.09
CA ALA A 72 14.60 0.11 -8.35
C ALA A 72 14.35 0.13 -9.87
N PHE A 73 13.24 -0.45 -10.33
CA PHE A 73 12.83 -0.33 -11.73
C PHE A 73 11.32 -0.15 -11.89
N HIS A 74 10.92 0.46 -13.00
CA HIS A 74 9.55 0.48 -13.49
C HIS A 74 9.53 0.01 -14.93
N ALA A 75 8.81 -1.07 -15.20
CA ALA A 75 8.55 -1.64 -16.51
C ALA A 75 7.44 -2.70 -16.39
N ASP A 76 6.86 -3.10 -17.52
CA ASP A 76 6.08 -4.34 -17.57
C ASP A 76 7.02 -5.56 -17.42
N PRO A 77 6.85 -6.39 -16.38
CA PRO A 77 7.68 -7.58 -16.18
C PRO A 77 7.72 -8.54 -17.38
N LYS A 78 6.66 -8.57 -18.20
CA LYS A 78 6.58 -9.44 -19.38
C LYS A 78 7.49 -8.99 -20.53
N LEU A 79 7.90 -7.72 -20.53
CA LEU A 79 8.74 -7.12 -21.57
C LEU A 79 10.20 -6.98 -21.16
N MET A 80 10.55 -7.40 -19.93
CA MET A 80 11.92 -7.36 -19.43
C MET A 80 12.74 -8.52 -19.99
N HIS A 81 13.97 -8.23 -20.42
CA HIS A 81 14.92 -9.27 -20.82
C HIS A 81 15.84 -9.61 -19.65
N GLN A 82 15.73 -10.84 -19.15
CA GLN A 82 16.50 -11.34 -18.03
C GLN A 82 17.54 -12.35 -18.48
N LYS A 83 18.74 -12.32 -17.89
CA LYS A 83 19.81 -13.27 -18.18
C LYS A 83 20.60 -13.59 -16.92
N ASP A 84 20.66 -14.87 -16.61
CA ASP A 84 21.48 -15.38 -15.50
C ASP A 84 22.96 -15.29 -15.85
N LYS A 85 23.73 -14.89 -14.84
CA LYS A 85 25.17 -14.69 -14.91
C LYS A 85 25.81 -15.30 -13.69
N LYS A 86 26.90 -16.03 -13.88
CA LYS A 86 27.73 -16.56 -12.80
C LYS A 86 28.86 -15.60 -12.45
N ASP A 87 29.28 -15.64 -11.19
CA ASP A 87 30.48 -14.98 -10.66
C ASP A 87 30.64 -13.49 -11.02
N LYS A 88 29.53 -12.74 -11.02
CA LYS A 88 29.57 -11.30 -11.26
C LYS A 88 29.88 -10.56 -9.98
N ILE A 89 30.74 -9.55 -10.10
CA ILE A 89 31.00 -8.57 -9.04
C ILE A 89 29.71 -7.78 -8.82
N VAL A 90 29.10 -7.97 -7.65
CA VAL A 90 27.90 -7.23 -7.22
C VAL A 90 28.36 -6.13 -6.28
N PHE A 91 28.27 -4.89 -6.75
CA PHE A 91 28.75 -3.73 -6.00
C PHE A 91 28.00 -3.55 -4.67
N ASP A 92 26.68 -3.79 -4.69
CA ASP A 92 25.84 -3.73 -3.51
C ASP A 92 26.09 -4.87 -2.51
N LEU A 93 26.90 -5.88 -2.87
CA LEU A 93 27.40 -6.91 -1.96
C LEU A 93 28.86 -6.63 -1.54
N GLY A 94 29.25 -5.37 -1.43
CA GLY A 94 30.64 -5.00 -1.09
C GLY A 94 31.64 -5.43 -2.16
N GLY A 95 31.20 -5.58 -3.42
CA GLY A 95 32.04 -6.05 -4.51
C GLY A 95 32.24 -7.57 -4.56
N ARG A 96 31.53 -8.35 -3.74
CA ARG A 96 31.62 -9.82 -3.75
C ARG A 96 31.10 -10.40 -5.07
N LYS A 97 31.66 -11.53 -5.49
CA LYS A 97 31.16 -12.31 -6.62
C LYS A 97 29.91 -13.09 -6.22
N ALA A 98 28.88 -13.07 -7.07
CA ALA A 98 27.67 -13.85 -6.88
C ALA A 98 27.05 -14.25 -8.24
N ASN A 99 26.19 -15.27 -8.20
CA ASN A 99 25.29 -15.59 -9.30
C ASN A 99 24.13 -14.59 -9.29
N VAL A 100 23.81 -14.02 -10.45
CA VAL A 100 22.84 -12.93 -10.56
C VAL A 100 22.08 -12.98 -11.89
N THR A 101 20.78 -12.80 -11.81
CA THR A 101 19.89 -12.52 -12.93
C THR A 101 19.94 -11.03 -13.25
N THR A 102 20.68 -10.69 -14.31
CA THR A 102 20.73 -9.32 -14.84
C THR A 102 19.53 -9.01 -15.72
N THR A 103 19.09 -7.76 -15.71
CA THR A 103 17.90 -7.29 -16.40
C THR A 103 18.23 -6.15 -17.35
N LYS A 104 17.69 -6.23 -18.57
CA LYS A 104 17.55 -5.11 -19.49
C LYS A 104 16.07 -4.73 -19.58
N LEU A 105 15.77 -3.45 -19.35
CA LEU A 105 14.41 -2.91 -19.45
C LEU A 105 14.03 -2.62 -20.92
N PRO A 106 12.74 -2.65 -21.25
CA PRO A 106 12.24 -2.14 -22.53
C PRO A 106 12.46 -0.61 -22.65
N LEU A 107 12.21 -0.05 -23.84
CA LEU A 107 12.41 1.39 -24.12
C LEU A 107 11.60 2.31 -23.21
N ASP A 108 10.43 1.86 -22.77
CA ASP A 108 9.51 2.57 -21.88
C ASP A 108 9.71 2.23 -20.40
N GLY A 109 10.82 1.56 -20.05
CA GLY A 109 11.17 1.25 -18.68
C GLY A 109 12.34 2.08 -18.18
N ALA A 110 12.38 2.35 -16.86
CA ALA A 110 13.49 3.07 -16.24
C ALA A 110 14.00 2.39 -14.97
N PHE A 111 15.29 2.57 -14.71
CA PHE A 111 15.91 2.26 -13.43
C PHE A 111 15.96 3.50 -12.55
N GLY A 112 15.60 3.35 -11.28
CA GLY A 112 15.61 4.41 -10.28
C GLY A 112 16.76 4.30 -9.29
N MET A 113 16.48 4.54 -8.01
CA MET A 113 17.44 4.51 -6.91
C MET A 113 18.08 3.13 -6.70
N ARG A 114 19.29 3.08 -6.14
CA ARG A 114 19.93 1.82 -5.73
C ARG A 114 19.33 1.30 -4.43
N LEU A 115 19.28 -0.02 -4.29
CA LEU A 115 18.75 -0.70 -3.10
C LEU A 115 19.45 -0.23 -1.81
N VAL A 116 20.78 -0.22 -1.80
CA VAL A 116 21.57 0.19 -0.62
C VAL A 116 21.26 1.63 -0.20
N ASP A 117 21.08 2.53 -1.17
CA ASP A 117 20.78 3.93 -0.89
C ASP A 117 19.38 4.08 -0.27
N MET A 118 18.39 3.35 -0.79
CA MET A 118 17.03 3.30 -0.22
C MET A 118 17.02 2.74 1.21
N LEU A 119 17.78 1.67 1.48
CA LEU A 119 17.86 1.07 2.82
C LEU A 119 18.55 1.99 3.83
N LYS A 120 19.62 2.68 3.42
CA LYS A 120 20.31 3.68 4.27
C LYS A 120 19.38 4.83 4.64
N GLN A 121 18.62 5.33 3.67
CA GLN A 121 17.63 6.39 3.91
C GLN A 121 16.50 5.93 4.85
N ALA A 122 15.97 4.71 4.66
CA ALA A 122 14.97 4.14 5.54
C ALA A 122 15.50 4.00 6.98
N LYS A 123 16.71 3.46 7.13
CA LYS A 123 17.40 3.32 8.43
C LYS A 123 17.66 4.66 9.10
N GLU A 124 18.04 5.68 8.32
CA GLU A 124 18.24 7.03 8.85
C GLU A 124 16.93 7.63 9.35
N PHE A 125 15.84 7.50 8.59
CA PHE A 125 14.54 8.05 8.96
C PHE A 125 14.02 7.51 10.31
N VAL A 126 14.09 6.19 10.52
CA VAL A 126 13.54 5.58 11.74
C VAL A 126 14.35 5.90 13.01
N LYS A 127 15.48 6.60 12.92
CA LYS A 127 16.16 7.15 14.11
C LYS A 127 15.38 8.30 14.75
N TYR A 128 14.44 8.90 14.03
CA TYR A 128 13.70 10.08 14.47
C TYR A 128 12.25 9.74 14.80
N GLY A 129 11.74 10.32 15.89
CA GLY A 129 10.29 10.38 16.14
C GLY A 129 9.58 9.08 16.53
N SER A 130 10.31 8.02 16.91
CA SER A 130 9.71 6.70 17.22
C SER A 130 8.91 6.11 16.05
N GLU A 131 9.29 6.44 14.81
CA GLU A 131 8.57 6.01 13.62
C GLU A 131 9.02 4.64 13.12
N PHE A 132 8.26 4.08 12.19
CA PHE A 132 8.49 2.78 11.56
C PHE A 132 8.43 2.92 10.03
N LEU A 133 9.00 1.97 9.30
CA LEU A 133 8.81 1.88 7.85
C LEU A 133 8.59 0.42 7.42
N LEU A 134 7.79 0.22 6.37
CA LEU A 134 7.52 -1.05 5.72
C LEU A 134 8.10 -0.99 4.30
N LEU A 135 9.03 -1.86 3.96
CA LEU A 135 9.60 -1.97 2.62
C LEU A 135 9.04 -3.22 1.95
N LYS A 136 8.04 -3.04 1.09
CA LYS A 136 7.37 -4.11 0.36
C LYS A 136 8.08 -4.36 -0.97
N PHE A 137 8.70 -5.53 -1.10
CA PHE A 137 9.36 -5.96 -2.32
C PHE A 137 8.39 -6.79 -3.16
N ASP A 138 8.11 -6.33 -4.38
CA ASP A 138 7.26 -7.03 -5.35
C ASP A 138 7.95 -7.09 -6.71
N LYS A 139 7.65 -8.12 -7.51
CA LYS A 139 8.19 -8.33 -8.87
C LYS A 139 9.73 -8.22 -8.96
N CYS A 140 10.43 -8.53 -7.88
CA CYS A 140 11.89 -8.47 -7.84
C CYS A 140 12.52 -9.68 -8.51
N THR A 141 13.81 -9.55 -8.82
CA THR A 141 14.72 -10.66 -9.13
C THR A 141 15.85 -10.71 -8.10
N ASN A 142 16.56 -11.83 -8.00
CA ASN A 142 17.69 -12.00 -7.06
C ASN A 142 17.28 -11.89 -5.58
N TRP A 143 16.16 -12.51 -5.20
CA TRP A 143 15.56 -12.36 -3.86
C TRP A 143 16.53 -12.67 -2.71
N THR A 144 17.35 -13.72 -2.83
CA THR A 144 18.35 -14.08 -1.81
C THR A 144 19.40 -12.97 -1.61
N ILE A 145 19.87 -12.35 -2.70
CA ILE A 145 20.81 -11.22 -2.64
C ILE A 145 20.13 -10.00 -2.00
N ILE A 146 18.88 -9.73 -2.36
CA ILE A 146 18.10 -8.63 -1.76
C ILE A 146 17.95 -8.83 -0.25
N ALA A 147 17.60 -10.05 0.18
CA ALA A 147 17.46 -10.41 1.59
C ALA A 147 18.78 -10.21 2.36
N GLU A 148 19.90 -10.70 1.82
CA GLU A 148 21.24 -10.53 2.41
C GLU A 148 21.58 -9.04 2.60
N ILE A 149 21.34 -8.21 1.57
CA ILE A 149 21.60 -6.77 1.62
C ILE A 149 20.68 -6.10 2.66
N CYS A 150 19.40 -6.46 2.70
CA CYS A 150 18.45 -5.92 3.68
C CYS A 150 18.91 -6.20 5.12
N VAL A 151 19.24 -7.46 5.43
CA VAL A 151 19.71 -7.87 6.76
C VAL A 151 21.00 -7.12 7.13
N ARG A 152 21.97 -7.06 6.22
CA ARG A 152 23.25 -6.38 6.47
C ARG A 152 23.09 -4.87 6.67
N GLU A 153 22.42 -4.18 5.75
CA GLU A 153 22.37 -2.70 5.75
C GLU A 153 21.46 -2.17 6.87
N LEU A 154 20.31 -2.80 7.10
CA LEU A 154 19.38 -2.37 8.15
C LEU A 154 19.93 -2.70 9.54
N GLY A 155 20.53 -3.89 9.72
CA GLY A 155 21.14 -4.29 10.99
C GLY A 155 20.17 -4.15 12.16
N SER A 156 20.56 -3.41 13.20
CA SER A 156 19.70 -3.16 14.38
C SER A 156 18.40 -2.42 14.08
N ALA A 157 18.26 -1.72 12.96
CA ALA A 157 16.99 -1.10 12.58
C ALA A 157 15.99 -2.12 12.01
N LEU A 158 16.42 -3.33 11.63
CA LEU A 158 15.53 -4.35 11.10
C LEU A 158 14.58 -4.87 12.19
N PHE A 159 13.30 -5.00 11.86
CA PHE A 159 12.32 -5.64 12.73
C PHE A 159 12.36 -7.16 12.55
N THR A 160 12.52 -7.89 13.66
CA THR A 160 12.45 -9.35 13.69
C THR A 160 11.33 -9.81 14.64
N GLY A 161 10.80 -11.01 14.42
CA GLY A 161 9.75 -11.56 15.27
C GLY A 161 8.89 -12.59 14.55
N THR A 162 7.69 -12.81 15.07
CA THR A 162 6.69 -13.74 14.54
C THR A 162 5.26 -13.18 14.72
N GLY A 163 4.28 -13.85 14.12
CA GLY A 163 2.85 -13.55 14.15
C GLY A 163 2.41 -12.43 13.21
N SER A 164 1.12 -12.11 13.23
CA SER A 164 0.55 -11.09 12.33
C SER A 164 1.19 -9.71 12.52
N LEU A 165 1.71 -9.14 11.43
CA LEU A 165 2.17 -7.75 11.41
C LEU A 165 1.02 -6.77 11.55
N ASN A 166 -0.17 -7.12 11.04
CA ASN A 166 -1.35 -6.26 11.11
C ASN A 166 -1.68 -5.87 12.56
N GLU A 167 -1.44 -6.78 13.51
CA GLU A 167 -1.73 -6.61 14.94
C GLU A 167 -0.57 -5.99 15.72
N LYS A 168 0.60 -5.74 15.11
CA LYS A 168 1.73 -5.12 15.81
C LYS A 168 1.44 -3.68 16.14
N THR A 169 1.75 -3.31 17.36
CA THR A 169 1.59 -1.95 17.88
C THR A 169 2.69 -1.02 17.40
N LEU A 170 2.43 0.28 17.40
CA LEU A 170 3.45 1.29 17.10
C LEU A 170 4.61 1.23 18.08
N ASP A 171 4.39 0.85 19.34
CA ASP A 171 5.44 0.63 20.32
C ASP A 171 6.36 -0.55 19.98
N GLN A 172 5.82 -1.60 19.37
CA GLN A 172 6.62 -2.74 18.90
C GLN A 172 7.43 -2.37 17.66
N LEU A 173 6.88 -1.50 16.80
CA LEU A 173 7.49 -1.14 15.51
C LEU A 173 8.39 0.11 15.58
N LYS A 174 8.38 0.86 16.68
CA LYS A 174 9.15 2.11 16.79
C LYS A 174 10.63 1.92 16.53
N ASN A 175 11.19 2.84 15.77
CA ASN A 175 12.58 2.84 15.32
C ASN A 175 12.96 1.62 14.46
N ARG A 176 11.98 0.97 13.81
CA ARG A 176 12.20 -0.24 13.01
C ARG A 176 11.80 -0.09 11.56
N VAL A 177 12.52 -0.81 10.72
CA VAL A 177 12.21 -1.07 9.32
C VAL A 177 11.79 -2.53 9.20
N VAL A 178 10.60 -2.77 8.66
CA VAL A 178 10.06 -4.10 8.36
C VAL A 178 10.27 -4.38 6.88
N VAL A 179 10.95 -5.47 6.56
CA VAL A 179 11.14 -5.92 5.17
C VAL A 179 10.09 -6.97 4.84
N LEU A 180 9.31 -6.69 3.79
CA LEU A 180 8.13 -7.46 3.39
C LEU A 180 8.37 -8.07 2.01
N PHE A 181 8.39 -9.38 1.90
CA PHE A 181 8.49 -10.11 0.63
C PHE A 181 7.14 -10.72 0.25
N THR A 182 6.78 -10.66 -1.04
CA THR A 182 5.62 -11.40 -1.55
C THR A 182 5.81 -12.92 -1.41
N PRO A 183 4.76 -13.74 -1.59
CA PRO A 183 4.88 -15.20 -1.45
C PRO A 183 5.97 -15.80 -2.33
N LYS A 184 6.16 -15.26 -3.56
CA LYS A 184 7.27 -15.63 -4.44
C LYS A 184 8.62 -15.39 -3.78
N GLY A 185 8.84 -14.20 -3.23
CA GLY A 185 10.10 -13.84 -2.58
C GLY A 185 10.38 -14.71 -1.37
N ILE A 186 9.38 -14.94 -0.50
CA ILE A 186 9.50 -15.83 0.66
C ILE A 186 9.88 -17.25 0.25
N HIS A 187 9.21 -17.81 -0.76
CA HIS A 187 9.52 -19.15 -1.27
C HIS A 187 10.97 -19.26 -1.75
N GLU A 188 11.52 -18.22 -2.38
CA GLU A 188 12.91 -18.23 -2.88
C GLU A 188 13.97 -18.10 -1.78
N VAL A 189 13.64 -17.55 -0.61
CA VAL A 189 14.65 -17.25 0.44
C VAL A 189 14.50 -18.06 1.71
N ALA A 190 13.34 -18.67 1.98
CA ALA A 190 13.08 -19.42 3.21
C ALA A 190 14.05 -20.60 3.39
N GLY A 191 14.36 -21.33 2.31
CA GLY A 191 15.33 -22.44 2.32
C GLY A 191 16.78 -22.00 2.62
N GLN A 192 17.06 -20.70 2.55
CA GLN A 192 18.35 -20.10 2.90
C GLN A 192 18.34 -19.50 4.32
N GLY A 193 17.31 -19.76 5.12
CA GLY A 193 17.18 -19.29 6.50
C GLY A 193 16.63 -17.86 6.64
N TYR A 194 16.24 -17.21 5.54
CA TYR A 194 15.61 -15.89 5.60
C TYR A 194 14.12 -16.01 5.92
N LEU A 195 13.79 -15.81 7.20
CA LEU A 195 12.45 -15.88 7.79
C LEU A 195 12.14 -14.58 8.57
N SER A 196 10.92 -14.47 9.10
CA SER A 196 10.45 -13.36 9.96
C SER A 196 11.35 -13.18 11.19
N SER A 197 11.83 -14.29 11.78
CA SER A 197 12.79 -14.30 12.89
C SER A 197 14.15 -13.70 12.53
N THR A 198 14.52 -13.71 11.25
CA THR A 198 15.72 -13.04 10.70
C THR A 198 15.40 -11.69 10.05
N GLY A 199 14.13 -11.26 10.11
CA GLY A 199 13.66 -9.96 9.67
C GLY A 199 13.13 -9.88 8.24
N ILE A 200 12.94 -11.02 7.57
CA ILE A 200 12.29 -11.08 6.25
C ILE A 200 10.87 -11.62 6.43
N TRP A 201 9.90 -10.70 6.39
CA TRP A 201 8.50 -10.99 6.68
C TRP A 201 7.70 -11.26 5.42
N GLY A 202 6.65 -12.07 5.52
CA GLY A 202 5.71 -12.29 4.45
C GLY A 202 4.79 -11.09 4.19
N CYS A 203 4.30 -10.97 2.96
CA CYS A 203 3.31 -9.98 2.55
C CYS A 203 2.33 -10.61 1.58
N GLU A 204 1.14 -10.94 2.07
CA GLU A 204 0.15 -11.71 1.35
C GLU A 204 -1.08 -10.87 1.01
N ARG A 205 -1.52 -11.02 -0.25
CA ARG A 205 -2.76 -10.42 -0.72
C ARG A 205 -3.92 -11.42 -0.56
N LEU A 206 -4.91 -11.05 0.23
CA LEU A 206 -6.18 -11.75 0.38
C LEU A 206 -7.11 -11.32 -0.78
N ALA A 207 -7.02 -12.00 -1.92
CA ALA A 207 -7.65 -11.55 -3.16
C ALA A 207 -9.17 -11.36 -3.05
N ASP A 208 -9.85 -12.27 -2.34
CA ASP A 208 -11.31 -12.30 -2.20
C ASP A 208 -11.78 -11.77 -0.83
N GLY A 209 -10.85 -11.19 -0.06
CA GLY A 209 -11.10 -10.73 1.31
C GLY A 209 -11.08 -11.83 2.37
N THR A 210 -11.12 -13.11 1.99
CA THR A 210 -11.16 -14.25 2.94
C THR A 210 -9.77 -14.79 3.27
N GLY A 211 -9.68 -15.66 4.29
CA GLY A 211 -8.45 -16.42 4.60
C GLY A 211 -7.43 -15.71 5.49
N TYR A 212 -7.81 -14.63 6.17
CA TYR A 212 -6.94 -13.99 7.17
C TYR A 212 -6.49 -15.00 8.26
N SER A 213 -5.23 -14.91 8.66
CA SER A 213 -4.63 -15.77 9.68
C SER A 213 -3.80 -14.95 10.66
N SER A 214 -4.24 -14.89 11.91
CA SER A 214 -3.51 -14.19 12.99
C SER A 214 -2.12 -14.79 13.29
N VAL A 215 -1.86 -16.03 12.85
CA VAL A 215 -0.56 -16.70 13.03
C VAL A 215 0.34 -16.58 11.80
N TYR A 216 -0.11 -15.91 10.74
CA TYR A 216 0.74 -15.64 9.58
C TYR A 216 1.89 -14.70 9.96
N ASP A 217 3.12 -15.12 9.69
CA ASP A 217 4.34 -14.34 9.94
C ASP A 217 4.51 -13.24 8.88
N GLY A 218 3.63 -12.23 8.90
CA GLY A 218 3.67 -11.17 7.91
C GLY A 218 2.46 -10.25 7.89
N LEU A 219 2.43 -9.42 6.86
CA LEU A 219 1.34 -8.49 6.57
C LEU A 219 0.32 -9.17 5.64
N GLN A 220 -0.97 -9.10 5.98
CA GLN A 220 -2.04 -9.61 5.11
C GLN A 220 -3.00 -8.48 4.73
N TYR A 221 -3.30 -8.33 3.45
CA TYR A 221 -4.10 -7.19 2.97
C TYR A 221 -5.05 -7.52 1.81
N VAL A 222 -6.14 -6.77 1.71
CA VAL A 222 -7.04 -6.76 0.56
C VAL A 222 -6.72 -5.53 -0.28
N GLY A 223 -6.40 -5.72 -1.56
CA GLY A 223 -6.04 -4.61 -2.43
C GLY A 223 -5.26 -5.05 -3.66
N LYS A 224 -5.27 -4.25 -4.72
CA LYS A 224 -4.53 -4.54 -5.96
C LYS A 224 -4.27 -3.26 -6.75
N GLY A 225 -3.00 -3.04 -7.09
CA GLY A 225 -2.60 -1.99 -8.01
C GLY A 225 -2.79 -2.36 -9.49
N GLY A 226 -2.78 -1.34 -10.34
CA GLY A 226 -2.73 -1.45 -11.79
C GLY A 226 -4.09 -1.72 -12.45
N THR A 227 -4.46 -0.87 -13.39
CA THR A 227 -5.43 -1.18 -14.45
C THR A 227 -4.68 -1.80 -15.64
N ASN A 228 -5.37 -2.45 -16.57
CA ASN A 228 -4.71 -3.03 -17.75
C ASN A 228 -3.87 -1.93 -18.46
N ALA A 229 -2.61 -2.23 -18.79
CA ALA A 229 -1.70 -1.30 -19.44
C ALA A 229 -2.26 -0.78 -20.78
N LEU A 230 -3.09 -1.61 -21.43
CA LEU A 230 -3.77 -1.33 -22.70
C LEU A 230 -5.14 -0.64 -22.53
N ASN A 231 -5.73 -0.62 -21.33
CA ASN A 231 -6.99 0.09 -21.10
C ASN A 231 -6.72 1.60 -20.92
N GLY A 232 -7.65 2.43 -21.42
CA GLY A 232 -7.65 3.88 -21.24
C GLY A 232 -6.99 4.63 -22.39
N ASP A 233 -7.74 4.82 -23.49
CA ASP A 233 -7.34 5.67 -24.63
C ASP A 233 -7.09 7.14 -24.22
N SER A 234 -7.56 7.52 -23.03
CA SER A 234 -7.40 8.83 -22.40
C SER A 234 -7.05 8.73 -20.92
N ASP A 235 -6.49 9.82 -20.38
CA ASP A 235 -6.17 9.96 -18.95
C ASP A 235 -7.40 9.79 -18.07
N MET A 236 -8.53 10.40 -18.45
CA MET A 236 -9.80 10.28 -17.73
C MET A 236 -10.35 8.86 -17.75
N GLY A 237 -10.25 8.14 -18.88
CA GLY A 237 -10.65 6.74 -18.96
C GLY A 237 -9.81 5.86 -18.04
N LYS A 238 -8.51 6.15 -17.91
CA LYS A 238 -7.61 5.44 -16.99
C LYS A 238 -7.95 5.70 -15.53
N ILE A 239 -8.24 6.95 -15.19
CA ILE A 239 -8.66 7.38 -13.85
C ILE A 239 -9.98 6.71 -13.47
N ALA A 240 -10.99 6.75 -14.36
CA ALA A 240 -12.29 6.12 -14.14
C ALA A 240 -12.16 4.60 -13.92
N SER A 241 -11.39 3.90 -14.76
CA SER A 241 -11.14 2.47 -14.59
C SER A 241 -10.42 2.15 -13.28
N ASN A 242 -9.54 3.04 -12.80
CA ASN A 242 -8.90 2.85 -11.50
C ASN A 242 -9.90 3.05 -10.35
N ILE A 243 -10.73 4.11 -10.41
CA ILE A 243 -11.79 4.38 -9.43
C ILE A 243 -12.72 3.16 -9.32
N GLU A 244 -13.26 2.68 -10.43
CA GLU A 244 -14.15 1.50 -10.47
C GLU A 244 -13.50 0.29 -9.80
N LYS A 245 -12.27 -0.02 -10.17
CA LYS A 245 -11.53 -1.16 -9.60
C LYS A 245 -11.23 -0.99 -8.11
N GLN A 246 -10.83 0.20 -7.67
CA GLN A 246 -10.57 0.42 -6.25
C GLN A 246 -11.87 0.36 -5.44
N SER A 247 -13.00 0.85 -5.97
CA SER A 247 -14.32 0.71 -5.34
C SER A 247 -14.68 -0.75 -5.11
N GLU A 248 -14.54 -1.60 -6.14
CA GLU A 248 -14.81 -3.05 -6.06
C GLU A 248 -13.93 -3.71 -4.99
N LEU A 249 -12.63 -3.40 -4.96
CA LEU A 249 -11.70 -3.96 -3.96
C LEU A 249 -12.03 -3.51 -2.53
N MET A 250 -12.47 -2.26 -2.35
CA MET A 250 -12.92 -1.78 -1.04
C MET A 250 -14.20 -2.48 -0.60
N GLN A 251 -15.15 -2.73 -1.51
CA GLN A 251 -16.34 -3.54 -1.23
C GLN A 251 -15.97 -4.97 -0.83
N ILE A 252 -15.03 -5.62 -1.54
CA ILE A 252 -14.55 -6.97 -1.20
C ILE A 252 -13.97 -7.00 0.22
N GLY A 253 -13.07 -6.08 0.57
CA GLY A 253 -12.52 -5.99 1.92
C GLY A 253 -13.62 -5.79 2.95
N ALA A 254 -14.48 -4.81 2.70
CA ALA A 254 -15.59 -4.46 3.57
C ALA A 254 -16.60 -5.61 3.81
N LEU A 255 -16.86 -6.46 2.81
CA LEU A 255 -17.87 -7.53 2.87
C LEU A 255 -17.33 -8.88 3.31
N ASN A 256 -16.04 -9.16 3.14
CA ASN A 256 -15.50 -10.50 3.29
C ASN A 256 -14.33 -10.61 4.26
N SER A 257 -13.68 -9.50 4.66
CA SER A 257 -12.45 -9.58 5.45
C SER A 257 -12.68 -9.62 6.96
N ASP A 258 -11.77 -10.33 7.64
CA ASP A 258 -11.54 -10.18 9.07
C ASP A 258 -11.22 -8.68 9.34
N PRO A 259 -11.76 -8.06 10.39
CA PRO A 259 -11.50 -6.66 10.72
C PRO A 259 -10.02 -6.31 10.93
N ARG A 260 -9.16 -7.31 11.15
CA ARG A 260 -7.72 -7.16 11.29
C ARG A 260 -6.99 -7.26 9.96
N GLY A 261 -7.62 -7.79 8.91
CA GLY A 261 -7.12 -7.70 7.55
C GLY A 261 -7.04 -6.24 7.11
N MET A 262 -5.94 -5.84 6.48
CA MET A 262 -5.73 -4.44 6.12
C MET A 262 -6.26 -4.14 4.71
N GLY A 263 -6.96 -3.02 4.54
CA GLY A 263 -7.30 -2.50 3.22
C GLY A 263 -6.12 -1.74 2.59
N MET A 264 -5.76 -2.07 1.35
CA MET A 264 -4.75 -1.34 0.56
C MET A 264 -5.37 -0.80 -0.73
N MET A 265 -5.54 0.51 -0.78
CA MET A 265 -6.11 1.22 -1.92
C MET A 265 -5.01 1.88 -2.74
N TYR A 266 -5.11 1.77 -4.06
CA TYR A 266 -4.20 2.41 -5.00
C TYR A 266 -4.81 3.68 -5.59
N TRP A 267 -4.49 4.83 -5.00
CA TRP A 267 -4.83 6.14 -5.54
C TRP A 267 -3.75 6.62 -6.52
N THR A 268 -3.47 5.76 -7.50
CA THR A 268 -2.36 5.88 -8.45
C THR A 268 -2.83 5.40 -9.82
N THR A 269 -2.31 5.98 -10.89
CA THR A 269 -2.56 5.48 -12.26
C THR A 269 -1.28 5.42 -13.08
N THR A 270 -0.79 4.22 -13.32
CA THR A 270 0.37 3.97 -14.19
C THR A 270 -0.07 3.75 -15.64
N GLY A 271 0.81 3.87 -16.63
CA GLY A 271 0.48 3.59 -18.03
C GLY A 271 1.61 3.92 -18.98
N LEU A 272 1.73 3.18 -20.08
CA LEU A 272 2.93 3.21 -20.93
C LEU A 272 3.07 4.45 -21.82
N LYS A 273 2.02 5.25 -22.02
CA LYS A 273 2.00 6.30 -23.07
C LYS A 273 1.85 7.73 -22.57
N ARG A 274 1.32 7.95 -21.37
CA ARG A 274 0.93 9.28 -20.88
C ARG A 274 1.49 9.57 -19.50
N SER A 275 1.62 10.86 -19.19
CA SER A 275 2.20 11.34 -17.94
C SER A 275 1.49 10.76 -16.72
N ILE A 276 2.26 10.14 -15.81
CA ILE A 276 1.76 9.72 -14.50
C ILE A 276 1.47 10.97 -13.65
N ARG A 277 2.31 12.01 -13.77
CA ARG A 277 2.16 13.26 -13.01
C ARG A 277 0.88 14.02 -13.31
N GLU A 278 0.51 14.12 -14.58
CA GLU A 278 -0.70 14.82 -14.99
C GLU A 278 -1.93 14.11 -14.41
N ARG A 279 -2.02 12.79 -14.58
CA ARG A 279 -3.11 11.99 -14.00
C ARG A 279 -3.14 12.07 -12.48
N ASN A 280 -1.98 12.00 -11.82
CA ASN A 280 -1.91 12.21 -10.37
C ASN A 280 -2.49 13.57 -9.99
N SER A 281 -2.09 14.65 -10.66
CA SER A 281 -2.57 16.00 -10.36
C SER A 281 -4.09 16.10 -10.54
N THR A 282 -4.64 15.50 -11.61
CA THR A 282 -6.09 15.42 -11.83
C THR A 282 -6.81 14.64 -10.72
N MET A 283 -6.27 13.49 -10.31
CA MET A 283 -6.87 12.65 -9.26
C MET A 283 -6.86 13.33 -7.88
N TRP A 284 -5.83 14.10 -7.57
CA TRP A 284 -5.73 14.82 -6.30
C TRP A 284 -6.51 16.13 -6.29
N GLY A 285 -6.89 16.63 -7.47
CA GLY A 285 -7.63 17.88 -7.63
C GLY A 285 -6.83 19.12 -7.21
N PRO A 286 -7.46 20.31 -7.23
CA PRO A 286 -6.83 21.51 -6.69
C PRO A 286 -6.47 21.32 -5.20
N ASP A 287 -5.33 21.87 -4.80
CA ASP A 287 -4.81 21.87 -3.41
C ASP A 287 -4.57 20.49 -2.76
N ASN A 288 -4.45 19.41 -3.55
CA ASN A 288 -4.28 18.04 -3.06
C ASN A 288 -5.41 17.57 -2.13
N ARG A 289 -6.66 17.98 -2.41
CA ARG A 289 -7.87 17.59 -1.66
C ARG A 289 -8.85 16.83 -2.55
N PRO A 290 -8.71 15.49 -2.67
CA PRO A 290 -9.51 14.72 -3.59
C PRO A 290 -10.91 14.45 -3.03
N THR A 291 -11.91 15.16 -3.55
CA THR A 291 -13.33 14.84 -3.31
C THR A 291 -13.67 13.43 -3.78
N ALA A 292 -13.17 13.03 -4.97
CA ALA A 292 -13.39 11.70 -5.53
C ALA A 292 -12.79 10.55 -4.67
N LEU A 293 -11.65 10.78 -4.01
CA LEU A 293 -11.08 9.79 -3.07
C LEU A 293 -11.99 9.61 -1.86
N THR A 294 -12.52 10.73 -1.36
CA THR A 294 -13.47 10.74 -0.25
C THR A 294 -14.76 10.05 -0.65
N GLU A 295 -15.31 10.34 -1.84
CA GLU A 295 -16.52 9.71 -2.38
C GLU A 295 -16.35 8.20 -2.63
N LEU A 296 -15.24 7.76 -3.23
CA LEU A 296 -14.94 6.35 -3.43
C LEU A 296 -14.92 5.60 -2.11
N TRP A 297 -14.27 6.20 -1.11
CA TRP A 297 -14.25 5.64 0.23
C TRP A 297 -15.66 5.56 0.82
N MET A 298 -16.44 6.65 0.73
CA MET A 298 -17.81 6.70 1.24
C MET A 298 -18.75 5.71 0.54
N ALA A 299 -18.56 5.44 -0.74
CA ALA A 299 -19.36 4.48 -1.51
C ALA A 299 -19.14 3.04 -1.01
N GLY A 300 -17.88 2.60 -0.89
CA GLY A 300 -17.56 1.27 -0.34
C GLY A 300 -17.96 1.13 1.14
N PHE A 301 -17.86 2.23 1.90
CA PHE A 301 -18.25 2.29 3.32
C PHE A 301 -19.77 2.21 3.51
N GLY A 302 -20.55 2.98 2.74
CA GLY A 302 -22.00 3.11 2.91
C GLY A 302 -22.76 1.81 2.65
N GLU A 303 -22.40 1.08 1.61
CA GLU A 303 -23.05 -0.20 1.27
C GLU A 303 -22.75 -1.29 2.33
N ALA A 304 -21.50 -1.35 2.79
CA ALA A 304 -21.07 -2.36 3.76
C ALA A 304 -21.54 -2.08 5.19
N ILE A 305 -21.63 -0.80 5.58
CA ILE A 305 -22.33 -0.37 6.78
C ILE A 305 -23.80 -0.82 6.72
N THR A 306 -24.45 -0.59 5.59
CA THR A 306 -25.88 -0.87 5.40
C THR A 306 -26.18 -2.37 5.46
N SER A 307 -25.26 -3.20 4.96
CA SER A 307 -25.41 -4.66 4.95
C SER A 307 -25.01 -5.34 6.26
N ARG A 308 -24.13 -4.75 7.08
CA ARG A 308 -23.58 -5.37 8.31
C ARG A 308 -24.03 -4.75 9.64
N LEU A 309 -24.44 -3.47 9.69
CA LEU A 309 -24.93 -2.86 10.94
C LEU A 309 -26.18 -3.54 11.52
N PRO A 310 -27.19 -3.96 10.74
CA PRO A 310 -28.42 -4.50 11.32
C PRO A 310 -28.27 -5.88 11.99
N THR A 311 -27.16 -6.59 11.75
CA THR A 311 -27.00 -7.99 12.16
C THR A 311 -25.97 -8.22 13.26
N TYR A 312 -25.05 -7.29 13.54
CA TYR A 312 -23.96 -7.54 14.50
C TYR A 312 -23.48 -6.36 15.37
N VAL A 313 -23.90 -5.11 15.14
CA VAL A 313 -23.29 -3.95 15.82
C VAL A 313 -24.30 -2.84 16.08
N SER A 314 -24.49 -2.46 17.35
CA SER A 314 -25.26 -1.25 17.67
C SER A 314 -24.52 -0.01 17.16
N SER A 315 -25.16 0.75 16.27
CA SER A 315 -24.64 1.98 15.65
C SER A 315 -24.46 3.15 16.63
N THR A 316 -24.84 2.96 17.90
CA THR A 316 -24.78 3.96 18.97
C THR A 316 -23.63 3.75 19.97
N ASP A 317 -22.90 2.63 19.90
CA ASP A 317 -21.82 2.31 20.85
C ASP A 317 -20.43 2.73 20.33
N TYR A 318 -19.80 3.68 21.02
CA TYR A 318 -18.45 4.21 20.70
C TYR A 318 -17.34 3.14 20.77
N THR A 319 -17.57 2.03 21.47
CA THR A 319 -16.67 0.89 21.62
C THR A 319 -16.49 0.08 20.32
N ASN A 320 -17.33 0.28 19.31
CA ASN A 320 -17.30 -0.44 18.03
C ASN A 320 -16.39 0.18 16.96
N GLY A 321 -15.53 1.15 17.33
CA GLY A 321 -14.60 1.80 16.40
C GLY A 321 -13.65 0.83 15.67
N VAL A 322 -13.34 -0.32 16.27
CA VAL A 322 -12.55 -1.40 15.63
C VAL A 322 -13.35 -2.08 14.51
N THR A 323 -14.67 -2.26 14.68
CA THR A 323 -15.53 -2.88 13.68
C THR A 323 -15.73 -1.98 12.46
N LEU A 324 -15.64 -0.66 12.62
CA LEU A 324 -15.70 0.30 11.51
C LEU A 324 -14.39 0.41 10.71
N LYS A 325 -13.27 -0.10 11.24
CA LYS A 325 -11.96 -0.06 10.56
C LYS A 325 -11.87 -0.99 9.35
N VAL A 326 -12.66 -2.07 9.32
CA VAL A 326 -12.74 -2.99 8.17
C VAL A 326 -13.16 -2.26 6.87
N PHE A 327 -13.82 -1.11 7.01
CA PHE A 327 -14.30 -0.30 5.90
C PHE A 327 -13.35 0.84 5.55
N MET A 328 -12.21 0.97 6.24
CA MET A 328 -11.18 1.97 5.95
C MET A 328 -10.05 1.35 5.12
N PRO A 329 -9.52 2.06 4.12
CA PRO A 329 -8.22 1.70 3.57
C PRO A 329 -7.16 2.01 4.63
N ASN A 330 -6.56 1.00 5.25
CA ASN A 330 -5.42 1.18 6.15
C ASN A 330 -4.21 1.76 5.42
N ILE A 331 -4.07 1.46 4.13
CA ILE A 331 -2.93 1.85 3.31
C ILE A 331 -3.45 2.55 2.07
N VAL A 332 -3.09 3.82 1.90
CA VAL A 332 -3.39 4.59 0.69
C VAL A 332 -2.10 4.74 -0.11
N MET A 333 -1.94 3.95 -1.17
CA MET A 333 -0.80 4.01 -2.08
C MET A 333 -0.93 5.24 -2.98
N ILE A 334 0.14 6.03 -3.11
CA ILE A 334 0.16 7.29 -3.86
C ILE A 334 1.40 7.43 -4.75
N ASP A 335 1.26 8.24 -5.81
CA ASP A 335 2.36 8.76 -6.62
C ASP A 335 2.69 10.20 -6.19
N PHE A 336 3.93 10.61 -6.42
CA PHE A 336 4.48 11.94 -6.12
C PHE A 336 4.15 12.38 -4.69
N ALA A 337 4.56 11.59 -3.70
CA ALA A 337 4.28 11.88 -2.30
C ALA A 337 4.76 13.28 -1.92
N ASP A 338 3.91 14.02 -1.22
CA ASP A 338 4.22 15.34 -0.67
C ASP A 338 3.55 15.51 0.70
N ILE A 339 3.95 16.55 1.42
CA ILE A 339 3.50 16.79 2.79
C ILE A 339 1.98 17.07 2.89
N HIS A 340 1.35 17.60 1.84
CA HIS A 340 -0.07 17.89 1.82
C HIS A 340 -0.89 16.61 1.65
N LYS A 341 -0.51 15.75 0.69
CA LYS A 341 -1.14 14.44 0.48
C LYS A 341 -1.01 13.55 1.71
N GLY A 342 0.20 13.48 2.29
CA GLY A 342 0.42 12.69 3.48
C GLY A 342 -0.31 13.25 4.70
N ARG A 343 -0.48 14.58 4.81
CA ARG A 343 -1.27 15.19 5.89
C ARG A 343 -2.74 14.86 5.75
N PHE A 344 -3.28 14.95 4.53
CA PHE A 344 -4.64 14.52 4.24
C PHE A 344 -4.88 13.08 4.70
N ILE A 345 -3.98 12.15 4.33
CA ILE A 345 -4.08 10.73 4.71
C ILE A 345 -3.94 10.55 6.22
N PHE A 346 -2.99 11.23 6.87
CA PHE A 346 -2.82 11.18 8.32
C PHE A 346 -4.09 11.65 9.06
N GLU A 347 -4.69 12.75 8.62
CA GLU A 347 -5.93 13.30 9.19
C GLU A 347 -7.12 12.34 9.09
N LEU A 348 -7.10 11.35 8.19
CA LEU A 348 -8.13 10.30 8.14
C LEU A 348 -8.20 9.50 9.44
N ASN A 349 -7.10 9.37 10.18
CA ASN A 349 -7.11 8.75 11.51
C ASN A 349 -7.94 9.52 12.55
N MET A 350 -8.08 10.84 12.35
CA MET A 350 -8.83 11.73 13.24
C MET A 350 -10.27 11.94 12.77
N LYS A 351 -10.49 11.99 11.45
CA LYS A 351 -11.81 12.26 10.83
C LYS A 351 -12.72 11.03 10.80
N ALA A 352 -12.14 9.84 10.70
CA ALA A 352 -12.89 8.61 10.50
C ALA A 352 -13.96 8.36 11.57
N SER A 353 -13.62 8.24 12.86
CA SER A 353 -14.65 7.80 13.81
C SER A 353 -15.86 8.75 13.92
N THR A 354 -15.65 10.07 13.84
CA THR A 354 -16.71 11.06 14.05
C THR A 354 -17.61 11.26 12.82
N GLU A 355 -17.05 11.36 11.60
CA GLU A 355 -17.86 11.47 10.38
C GLU A 355 -18.52 10.14 9.99
N LEU A 356 -17.89 9.00 10.29
CA LEU A 356 -18.47 7.69 10.03
C LEU A 356 -19.70 7.43 10.91
N THR A 357 -19.67 7.83 12.19
CA THR A 357 -20.87 7.80 13.06
C THR A 357 -21.94 8.77 12.57
N GLN A 358 -21.59 9.98 12.12
CA GLN A 358 -22.57 10.94 11.58
C GLN A 358 -23.19 10.46 10.26
N THR A 359 -22.40 9.82 9.39
CA THR A 359 -22.87 9.27 8.11
C THR A 359 -23.77 8.07 8.32
N ALA A 360 -23.40 7.13 9.20
CA ALA A 360 -24.26 6.02 9.60
C ALA A 360 -25.60 6.52 10.15
N ARG A 361 -25.59 7.58 10.99
CA ARG A 361 -26.80 8.25 11.49
C ARG A 361 -27.65 8.88 10.38
N LYS A 362 -27.03 9.54 9.39
CA LYS A 362 -27.76 10.13 8.24
C LYS A 362 -28.43 9.05 7.38
N ILE A 363 -27.74 7.94 7.11
CA ILE A 363 -28.28 6.80 6.36
C ILE A 363 -29.48 6.19 7.09
N GLU A 364 -29.36 6.00 8.42
CA GLU A 364 -30.46 5.50 9.24
C GLU A 364 -31.67 6.46 9.25
N GLN A 365 -31.43 7.77 9.43
CA GLN A 365 -32.48 8.78 9.39
C GLN A 365 -33.23 8.82 8.04
N VAL A 366 -32.51 8.73 6.92
CA VAL A 366 -33.13 8.66 5.58
C VAL A 366 -34.00 7.40 5.44
N ARG A 367 -33.59 6.27 6.03
CA ARG A 367 -34.38 5.05 6.04
C ARG A 367 -35.61 5.14 6.94
N THR A 368 -35.50 5.69 8.14
CA THR A 368 -36.66 5.88 9.04
C THR A 368 -37.69 6.80 8.38
N LEU A 369 -37.24 7.83 7.67
CA LEU A 369 -38.10 8.71 6.88
C LEU A 369 -38.77 7.98 5.70
N ALA A 370 -38.03 7.14 4.98
CA ALA A 370 -38.57 6.34 3.87
C ALA A 370 -39.56 5.24 4.35
N GLN A 371 -39.32 4.63 5.51
CA GLN A 371 -40.20 3.63 6.12
C GLN A 371 -41.44 4.26 6.78
N GLY A 372 -41.30 5.45 7.36
CA GLY A 372 -42.41 6.23 7.93
C GLY A 372 -43.40 6.75 6.88
N GLN A 373 -42.97 6.93 5.63
CA GLN A 373 -43.83 7.33 4.52
C GLN A 373 -44.56 6.15 3.83
N GLY A 374 -44.18 4.89 4.12
CA GLY A 374 -44.79 3.70 3.53
C GLY A 374 -45.94 3.06 4.32
N GLY A 375 -46.17 3.46 5.58
CA GLY A 375 -47.10 2.78 6.49
C GLY A 375 -48.57 3.27 6.47
N GLY A 376 -48.88 4.33 5.72
CA GLY A 376 -50.13 5.07 5.89
C GLY A 376 -51.11 4.99 4.71
N ARG A 377 -51.34 3.84 4.07
CA ARG A 377 -52.44 3.68 3.09
C ARG A 377 -52.79 2.21 2.78
N ARG A 378 -53.37 1.51 3.75
CA ARG A 378 -54.32 0.42 3.50
C ARG A 378 -55.62 0.73 4.24
N GLN A 379 -56.40 1.66 3.69
CA GLN A 379 -57.82 1.76 4.02
C GLN A 379 -58.62 0.85 3.07
N GLN A 380 -59.59 0.22 3.70
CA GLN A 380 -60.47 -0.84 3.24
C GLN A 380 -61.12 -0.54 1.88
N ARG A 381 -61.12 -1.51 0.98
CA ARG A 381 -62.09 -1.55 -0.13
C ARG A 381 -63.46 -1.89 0.47
N PRO A 382 -64.51 -1.08 0.24
CA PRO A 382 -65.87 -1.57 0.39
C PRO A 382 -66.10 -2.58 -0.74
N ARG A 383 -66.55 -3.79 -0.39
CA ARG A 383 -67.42 -4.55 -1.30
C ARG A 383 -68.66 -3.70 -1.53
N LEU A 384 -69.28 -3.78 -2.70
CA LEU A 384 -70.73 -3.93 -2.89
C LEU A 384 -71.02 -4.07 -4.40
N TYR A 385 -71.69 -5.20 -4.69
CA TYR A 385 -72.57 -5.61 -5.79
C TYR A 385 -72.26 -5.27 -7.25
#